data_AF-A0A3D1R6N9-F1
#
_entry.id   AF-A0A3D1R6N9-F1
#
_cell.length_a   1.000
_cell.length_b   1.000
_cell.length_c   1.000
_cell.angle_alpha   90.00
_cell.angle_beta   90.00
_cell.angle_gamma   90.00
#
_symmetry.space_group_name_H-M   'P 1'
#
loop_
_entity.id
_entity.type
_entity.pdbx_description
1 polymer ?
#
loop_
_entity_poly.entity_id
_entity_poly.type
_entity_poly.pdbx_seq_one_letter_code
_entity_poly.pdbx_strand_id
1 'polypeptide(L)'
;GGALGRLGFRLAGRERRKSLASLAIAFPELSEAQRYELGRRCFEHLGMCAGEVFCASQIVPQLERYVELPAEDEATLRAAVAEGRGVLYLTGHVGNFELMARRIAALGYPSKAIAKPASDPQLTAFIEKMRGDGKVGIIWRGRGTAVQQIEQGLAANELVGLLIDQDTRSRAHFVDFFGRPAHTPRIVAALALKR
;
A
#
# COMPACT_ATOMS: atom_id res chain seq x y z
N GLY A 1 1.28 -15.53 11.74
CA GLY A 1 2.05 -14.36 11.30
C GLY A 1 3.02 -13.83 12.35
N GLY A 2 2.51 -13.29 13.47
CA GLY A 2 3.31 -12.52 14.43
C GLY A 2 4.58 -13.20 14.97
N ALA A 3 4.51 -14.50 15.32
CA ALA A 3 5.68 -15.25 15.79
C ALA A 3 6.80 -15.32 14.73
N LEU A 4 6.47 -15.51 13.45
CA LEU A 4 7.43 -15.49 12.35
C LEU A 4 8.00 -14.08 12.15
N GLY A 5 7.18 -13.03 12.30
CA GLY A 5 7.65 -11.65 12.29
C GLY A 5 8.68 -11.37 13.38
N ARG A 6 8.41 -11.79 14.62
CA ARG A 6 9.35 -11.69 15.75
C ARG A 6 10.65 -12.44 15.50
N LEU A 7 10.57 -13.64 14.92
CA LEU A 7 11.76 -14.39 14.51
C LEU A 7 12.54 -13.64 13.42
N GLY A 8 11.84 -13.10 12.42
CA GLY A 8 12.42 -12.25 11.38
C GLY A 8 13.18 -11.04 11.93
N PHE A 9 12.66 -10.38 12.96
CA PHE A 9 13.37 -9.26 13.62
C PHE A 9 14.72 -9.68 14.22
N ARG A 10 14.82 -10.91 14.75
CA ARG A 10 16.06 -11.46 15.30
C ARG A 10 17.05 -11.83 14.20
N LEU A 11 16.58 -12.50 13.15
CA LEU A 11 17.42 -13.08 12.09
C LEU A 11 17.79 -12.09 10.98
N ALA A 12 16.89 -11.19 10.58
CA ALA A 12 17.08 -10.24 9.49
C ALA A 12 17.85 -8.99 9.95
N GLY A 13 19.10 -9.16 10.38
CA GLY A 13 19.90 -8.10 11.00
C GLY A 13 20.04 -6.83 10.14
N ARG A 14 20.11 -6.95 8.81
CA ARG A 14 20.16 -5.80 7.90
C ARG A 14 18.86 -4.99 7.91
N GLU A 15 17.72 -5.65 7.79
CA GLU A 15 16.42 -5.00 7.75
C GLU A 15 16.03 -4.44 9.12
N ARG A 16 16.38 -5.13 10.22
CA ARG A 16 16.29 -4.60 11.58
C ARG A 16 17.04 -3.28 11.71
N ARG A 17 18.32 -3.23 11.30
CA ARG A 17 19.13 -2.00 11.40
C ARG A 17 18.52 -0.84 10.61
N LYS A 18 18.04 -1.09 9.39
CA LYS A 18 17.34 -0.07 8.60
C LYS A 18 16.08 0.43 9.31
N SER A 19 15.25 -0.48 9.82
CA SER A 19 14.03 -0.12 10.54
C SER A 19 14.33 0.72 11.78
N LEU A 20 15.32 0.34 12.59
CA LEU A 20 15.72 1.13 13.77
C LEU A 20 16.28 2.51 13.40
N ALA A 21 17.04 2.61 12.31
CA ALA A 21 17.52 3.89 11.81
C ALA A 21 16.37 4.79 11.34
N SER A 22 15.38 4.24 10.63
CA SER A 22 14.17 4.97 10.24
C SER A 22 13.36 5.42 11.47
N LEU A 23 13.22 4.57 12.48
CA LEU A 23 12.53 4.92 13.73
C LEU A 23 13.27 6.00 14.53
N ALA A 24 14.60 6.04 14.49
CA ALA A 24 15.38 7.10 15.13
C ALA A 24 15.18 8.47 14.47
N ILE A 25 14.90 8.50 13.16
CA ILE A 25 14.53 9.72 12.44
C ILE A 25 13.08 10.11 12.74
N ALA A 26 12.16 9.15 12.67
CA ALA A 26 10.73 9.41 12.78
C ALA A 26 10.27 9.73 14.21
N PHE A 27 10.93 9.13 15.20
CA PHE A 27 10.60 9.24 16.63
C PHE A 27 11.88 9.53 17.44
N PRO A 28 12.49 10.71 17.27
CA PRO A 28 13.71 11.09 17.97
C PRO A 28 13.53 11.15 19.49
N GLU A 29 12.33 11.44 19.97
CA GLU A 29 11.92 11.53 21.37
C GLU A 29 11.91 10.20 22.12
N LEU A 30 11.83 9.08 21.39
CA LEU A 30 11.86 7.75 21.99
C LEU A 30 13.30 7.32 22.33
N SER A 31 13.47 6.68 23.48
CA SER A 31 14.73 6.03 23.84
C SER A 31 15.07 4.88 22.90
N GLU A 32 16.34 4.45 22.87
CA GLU A 32 16.77 3.31 22.05
C GLU A 32 16.00 2.02 22.37
N ALA A 33 15.72 1.77 23.65
CA ALA A 33 14.93 0.61 24.08
C ALA A 33 13.49 0.66 23.58
N GLN A 34 12.85 1.85 23.63
CA GLN A 34 11.50 2.05 23.09
C GLN A 34 11.46 1.87 21.58
N ARG A 35 12.43 2.42 20.84
CA ARG A 35 12.54 2.22 19.38
C ARG A 35 12.82 0.77 19.02
N TYR A 36 13.62 0.06 19.82
CA TYR A 36 13.87 -1.36 19.64
C TYR A 36 12.57 -2.18 19.76
N GLU A 37 11.80 -1.94 20.81
CA GLU A 37 10.53 -2.62 21.03
C GLU A 37 9.48 -2.27 19.95
N LEU A 38 9.42 -0.99 19.55
CA LEU A 38 8.58 -0.56 18.44
C LEU A 38 8.96 -1.26 17.13
N GLY A 39 10.26 -1.33 16.81
CA GLY A 39 10.76 -2.06 15.65
C GLY A 39 10.38 -3.54 15.68
N ARG A 40 10.48 -4.18 16.85
CA ARG A 40 10.04 -5.57 17.05
C ARG A 40 8.54 -5.73 16.78
N ARG A 41 7.71 -4.81 17.27
CA ARG A 41 6.25 -4.79 17.03
C ARG A 41 5.90 -4.55 15.56
N CYS A 42 6.66 -3.69 14.86
CA CYS A 42 6.48 -3.48 13.42
C CYS A 42 6.73 -4.77 12.62
N PHE A 43 7.79 -5.53 12.96
CA PHE A 43 8.07 -6.81 12.31
C PHE A 43 7.03 -7.88 12.64
N GLU A 44 6.56 -7.91 13.89
CA GLU A 44 5.44 -8.77 14.30
C GLU A 44 4.18 -8.47 13.48
N HIS A 45 3.81 -7.20 13.36
CA HIS A 45 2.68 -6.75 12.57
C HIS A 45 2.85 -7.06 11.08
N LEU A 46 4.04 -6.84 10.51
CA LEU A 46 4.34 -7.22 9.12
C LEU A 46 4.13 -8.73 8.89
N GLY A 47 4.55 -9.56 9.84
CA GLY A 47 4.30 -11.01 9.80
C GLY A 47 2.82 -11.36 9.91
N MET A 48 2.02 -10.59 10.67
CA MET A 48 0.56 -10.73 10.71
C MET A 48 -0.07 -10.37 9.37
N CYS A 49 0.24 -9.19 8.81
CA CYS A 49 -0.26 -8.77 7.49
C CYS A 49 0.09 -9.80 6.40
N ALA A 50 1.31 -10.35 6.39
CA ALA A 50 1.69 -11.38 5.45
C ALA A 50 0.85 -12.66 5.60
N GLY A 51 0.56 -13.07 6.83
CA GLY A 51 -0.32 -14.21 7.10
C GLY A 51 -1.77 -13.95 6.68
N GLU A 52 -2.29 -12.76 6.94
CA GLU A 52 -3.63 -12.34 6.51
C GLU A 52 -3.76 -12.33 4.98
N VAL A 53 -2.74 -11.82 4.27
CA VAL A 53 -2.71 -11.85 2.80
C VAL A 53 -2.63 -13.28 2.27
N PHE A 54 -1.85 -14.15 2.90
CA PHE A 54 -1.75 -15.56 2.50
C PHE A 54 -3.08 -16.29 2.67
N CYS A 55 -3.82 -16.00 3.74
CA CYS A 55 -5.16 -16.55 3.98
C CYS A 55 -6.29 -15.74 3.33
N ALA A 56 -5.97 -14.68 2.57
CA ALA A 56 -6.96 -13.71 2.11
C ALA A 56 -8.09 -14.34 1.30
N SER A 57 -7.79 -15.33 0.45
CA SER A 57 -8.79 -16.03 -0.36
C SER A 57 -9.89 -16.69 0.47
N GLN A 58 -9.60 -17.08 1.71
CA GLN A 58 -10.58 -17.68 2.63
C GLN A 58 -11.48 -16.63 3.30
N ILE A 59 -10.98 -15.40 3.46
CA ILE A 59 -11.71 -14.31 4.13
C ILE A 59 -12.42 -13.37 3.15
N VAL A 60 -12.04 -13.34 1.87
CA VAL A 60 -12.65 -12.48 0.83
C VAL A 60 -14.19 -12.55 0.84
N PRO A 61 -14.85 -13.73 0.94
CA PRO A 61 -16.31 -13.80 0.98
C PRO A 61 -16.97 -13.15 2.20
N GLN A 62 -16.22 -12.93 3.28
CA GLN A 62 -16.68 -12.34 4.54
C GLN A 62 -15.82 -11.14 4.95
N LEU A 63 -15.20 -10.45 3.98
CA LEU A 63 -14.18 -9.44 4.26
C LEU A 63 -14.69 -8.31 5.16
N GLU A 64 -15.96 -7.93 4.99
CA GLU A 64 -16.63 -6.87 5.77
C GLU A 64 -16.74 -7.20 7.26
N ARG A 65 -16.67 -8.49 7.64
CA ARG A 65 -16.63 -8.91 9.05
C ARG A 65 -15.30 -8.60 9.72
N TYR A 66 -14.22 -8.50 8.94
CA TYR A 66 -12.86 -8.34 9.44
C TYR A 66 -12.28 -6.94 9.14
N VAL A 67 -12.80 -6.27 8.12
CA VAL A 67 -12.33 -4.96 7.66
C VAL A 67 -13.51 -4.00 7.65
N GLU A 68 -13.59 -3.22 8.72
CA GLU A 68 -14.55 -2.15 8.84
C GLU A 68 -14.19 -1.01 7.88
N LEU A 69 -15.22 -0.48 7.21
CA LEU A 69 -15.14 0.78 6.49
C LEU A 69 -16.20 1.69 7.12
N PRO A 70 -15.79 2.71 7.89
CA PRO A 70 -16.73 3.64 8.51
C PRO A 70 -17.69 4.24 7.47
N ALA A 71 -18.95 4.45 7.86
CA ALA A 71 -19.98 4.93 6.95
C ALA A 71 -19.66 6.30 6.34
N GLU A 72 -18.99 7.17 7.10
CA GLU A 72 -18.51 8.48 6.65
C GLU A 72 -17.41 8.38 5.58
N ASP A 73 -16.49 7.44 5.74
CA ASP A 73 -15.42 7.16 4.75
C ASP A 73 -16.01 6.56 3.48
N GLU A 74 -16.98 5.64 3.63
CA GLU A 74 -17.70 5.07 2.48
C GLU A 74 -18.48 6.16 1.73
N ALA A 75 -19.19 7.03 2.45
CA ALA A 75 -19.93 8.15 1.85
C ALA A 75 -19.00 9.10 1.09
N THR A 76 -17.83 9.40 1.66
CA THR A 76 -16.79 10.22 1.01
C THR A 76 -16.33 9.58 -0.30
N LEU A 77 -16.05 8.28 -0.30
CA LEU A 77 -15.65 7.56 -1.51
C LEU A 77 -16.78 7.54 -2.55
N ARG A 78 -18.03 7.28 -2.14
CA ARG A 78 -19.19 7.27 -3.04
C ARG A 78 -19.42 8.63 -3.68
N ALA A 79 -19.27 9.72 -2.92
CA ALA A 79 -19.36 11.08 -3.44
C ALA A 79 -18.29 11.35 -4.51
N ALA A 80 -17.04 10.96 -4.25
CA ALA A 80 -15.95 11.11 -5.22
C ALA A 80 -16.19 10.29 -6.50
N VAL A 81 -16.74 9.08 -6.40
CA VAL A 81 -17.11 8.26 -7.57
C VAL A 81 -18.26 8.89 -8.36
N ALA A 82 -19.22 9.53 -7.67
CA ALA A 82 -20.38 10.17 -8.30
C ALA A 82 -20.00 11.38 -9.19
N GLU A 83 -18.81 11.96 -9.00
CA GLU A 83 -18.29 13.00 -9.90
C GLU A 83 -18.00 12.47 -11.32
N GLY A 84 -17.90 11.15 -11.51
CA GLY A 84 -17.73 10.54 -12.84
C GLY A 84 -16.34 10.71 -13.46
N ARG A 85 -15.35 11.18 -12.69
CA ARG A 85 -13.97 11.45 -13.15
C ARG A 85 -12.97 10.36 -12.75
N GLY A 86 -13.42 9.29 -12.08
CA GLY A 86 -12.57 8.29 -11.45
C GLY A 86 -11.91 8.82 -10.18
N VAL A 87 -11.41 7.91 -9.35
CA VAL A 87 -10.87 8.25 -8.02
C VAL A 87 -9.41 7.81 -7.91
N LEU A 88 -8.54 8.75 -7.56
CA LEU A 88 -7.19 8.45 -7.08
C LEU A 88 -7.21 8.36 -5.57
N TYR A 89 -6.89 7.21 -5.00
CA TYR A 89 -6.74 7.03 -3.56
C TYR A 89 -5.31 6.66 -3.19
N LEU A 90 -4.89 7.13 -2.02
CA LEU A 90 -3.50 7.25 -1.63
C LEU A 90 -3.30 6.62 -0.25
N THR A 91 -2.25 5.84 -0.10
CA THR A 91 -1.85 5.32 1.20
C THR A 91 -0.32 5.16 1.27
N GLY A 92 0.18 4.68 2.41
CA GLY A 92 1.55 4.24 2.57
C GLY A 92 1.63 2.73 2.78
N HIS A 93 2.85 2.20 2.92
CA HIS A 93 3.08 0.82 3.38
C HIS A 93 2.83 0.73 4.90
N VAL A 94 1.60 1.02 5.30
CA VAL A 94 1.13 1.08 6.69
C VAL A 94 -0.12 0.20 6.81
N GLY A 95 -0.23 -0.54 7.92
CA GLY A 95 -1.34 -1.47 8.10
C GLY A 95 -1.34 -2.60 7.08
N ASN A 96 -2.52 -3.13 6.78
CA ASN A 96 -2.72 -4.12 5.74
C ASN A 96 -3.40 -3.50 4.51
N PHE A 97 -2.61 -2.80 3.70
CA PHE A 97 -3.09 -2.13 2.48
C PHE A 97 -3.66 -3.12 1.44
N GLU A 98 -3.28 -4.39 1.47
CA GLU A 98 -3.83 -5.43 0.59
C GLU A 98 -5.27 -5.82 0.98
N LEU A 99 -5.62 -5.75 2.28
CA LEU A 99 -7.01 -5.91 2.72
C LEU A 99 -7.84 -4.65 2.48
N MET A 100 -7.26 -3.47 2.70
CA MET A 100 -7.89 -2.19 2.38
C MET A 100 -8.31 -2.15 0.90
N ALA A 101 -7.40 -2.47 -0.03
CA ALA A 101 -7.69 -2.46 -1.47
C ALA A 101 -8.84 -3.41 -1.84
N ARG A 102 -8.92 -4.58 -1.20
CA ARG A 102 -10.03 -5.54 -1.38
C ARG A 102 -11.33 -5.03 -0.80
N ARG A 103 -11.31 -4.38 0.38
CA ARG A 103 -12.53 -3.83 1.00
C ARG A 103 -13.14 -2.74 0.13
N ILE A 104 -12.29 -1.90 -0.47
CA ILE A 104 -12.69 -0.90 -1.47
C ILE A 104 -13.27 -1.59 -2.71
N ALA A 105 -12.58 -2.61 -3.26
CA ALA A 105 -13.07 -3.36 -4.42
C ALA A 105 -14.41 -4.09 -4.15
N ALA A 106 -14.67 -4.50 -2.91
CA ALA A 106 -15.91 -5.14 -2.50
C ALA A 106 -17.14 -4.21 -2.59
N LEU A 107 -16.94 -2.89 -2.65
CA LEU A 107 -18.02 -1.92 -2.91
C LEU A 107 -18.57 -1.99 -4.34
N GLY A 108 -17.95 -2.79 -5.22
CA GLY A 108 -18.42 -3.04 -6.58
C GLY A 108 -17.81 -2.14 -7.65
N TYR A 109 -16.94 -1.19 -7.27
CA TYR A 109 -16.26 -0.32 -8.22
C TYR A 109 -15.01 -1.01 -8.79
N PRO A 110 -14.76 -0.93 -10.12
CA PRO A 110 -13.50 -1.39 -10.69
C PRO A 110 -12.33 -0.65 -10.03
N SER A 111 -11.40 -1.42 -9.45
CA SER A 111 -10.27 -0.88 -8.68
C SER A 111 -8.96 -1.47 -9.17
N LYS A 112 -7.94 -0.64 -9.34
CA LYS A 112 -6.59 -1.03 -9.76
C LYS A 112 -5.56 -0.52 -8.77
N ALA A 113 -4.56 -1.34 -8.46
CA ALA A 113 -3.43 -0.95 -7.65
C ALA A 113 -2.14 -0.94 -8.48
N ILE A 114 -1.28 0.04 -8.24
CA ILE A 114 0.00 0.14 -8.92
C ILE A 114 1.03 -0.77 -8.22
N ALA A 115 1.73 -1.60 -8.99
CA ALA A 115 2.77 -2.48 -8.46
C ALA A 115 4.04 -2.49 -9.34
N LYS A 116 5.14 -2.95 -8.78
CA LYS A 116 6.36 -3.28 -9.52
C LYS A 116 6.52 -4.81 -9.49
N PRO A 117 6.85 -5.47 -10.62
CA PRO A 117 7.14 -6.91 -10.61
C PRO A 117 8.22 -7.22 -9.57
N ALA A 118 8.02 -8.31 -8.83
CA ALA A 118 9.04 -8.82 -7.93
C ALA A 118 10.25 -9.30 -8.73
N SER A 119 11.41 -9.43 -8.08
CA SER A 119 12.59 -10.04 -8.71
C SER A 119 12.37 -11.50 -9.08
N ASP A 120 11.49 -12.19 -8.33
CA ASP A 120 11.04 -13.55 -8.62
C ASP A 120 9.73 -13.50 -9.42
N PRO A 121 9.69 -14.06 -10.65
CA PRO A 121 8.47 -14.17 -11.44
C PRO A 121 7.36 -14.98 -10.76
N GLN A 122 7.69 -15.99 -9.94
CA GLN A 122 6.70 -16.79 -9.22
C GLN A 122 5.96 -15.96 -8.17
N LEU A 123 6.71 -15.10 -7.45
CA LEU A 123 6.11 -14.15 -6.52
C LEU A 123 5.23 -13.13 -7.24
N THR A 124 5.64 -12.69 -8.44
CA THR A 124 4.82 -11.80 -9.27
C THR A 124 3.50 -12.47 -9.64
N ALA A 125 3.53 -13.70 -10.16
CA ALA A 125 2.34 -14.46 -10.52
C ALA A 125 1.43 -14.75 -9.30
N PHE A 126 2.03 -15.03 -8.14
CA PHE A 126 1.29 -15.18 -6.89
C PHE A 126 0.53 -13.89 -6.52
N ILE A 127 1.19 -12.73 -6.60
CA ILE A 127 0.56 -11.42 -6.34
C ILE A 127 -0.57 -11.15 -7.35
N GLU A 128 -0.39 -11.47 -8.63
CA GLU A 128 -1.43 -11.33 -9.66
C GLU A 128 -2.66 -12.14 -9.31
N LYS A 129 -2.47 -13.43 -9.01
CA LYS A 129 -3.57 -14.32 -8.63
C LYS A 129 -4.27 -13.80 -7.38
N MET A 130 -3.51 -13.47 -6.34
CA MET A 130 -4.00 -13.03 -5.04
C MET A 130 -4.86 -11.76 -5.13
N ARG A 131 -4.46 -10.79 -5.96
CA ARG A 131 -5.23 -9.56 -6.20
C ARG A 131 -6.41 -9.78 -7.15
N GLY A 132 -6.25 -10.63 -8.17
CA GLY A 132 -7.35 -11.05 -9.06
C GLY A 132 -8.50 -11.73 -8.31
N ASP A 133 -8.20 -12.65 -7.39
CA ASP A 133 -9.19 -13.29 -6.51
C ASP A 133 -9.96 -12.25 -5.66
N GLY A 134 -9.30 -11.14 -5.30
CA GLY A 134 -9.88 -10.01 -4.57
C GLY A 134 -10.51 -8.93 -5.44
N LYS A 135 -10.65 -9.16 -6.75
CA LYS A 135 -11.14 -8.18 -7.75
C LYS A 135 -10.35 -6.87 -7.80
N VAL A 136 -9.07 -6.91 -7.44
CA VAL A 136 -8.15 -5.77 -7.53
C VAL A 136 -7.29 -5.96 -8.78
N GLY A 137 -7.48 -5.10 -9.78
CA GLY A 137 -6.63 -5.06 -10.97
C GLY A 137 -5.23 -4.53 -10.66
N ILE A 138 -4.28 -4.75 -11.57
CA ILE A 138 -2.89 -4.31 -11.39
C ILE A 138 -2.44 -3.46 -12.56
N ILE A 139 -1.79 -2.34 -12.23
CA ILE A 139 -1.03 -1.52 -13.19
C ILE A 139 0.46 -1.75 -12.90
N TRP A 140 1.17 -2.37 -13.85
CA TRP A 140 2.58 -2.71 -13.71
C TRP A 140 3.49 -1.54 -14.08
N ARG A 141 4.24 -1.03 -13.09
CA ARG A 141 5.31 -0.04 -13.31
C ARG A 141 6.51 -0.66 -14.02
N GLY A 142 7.22 0.17 -14.79
CA GLY A 142 8.44 -0.22 -15.49
C GLY A 142 8.21 -0.70 -16.93
N ARG A 143 6.96 -0.81 -17.38
CA ARG A 143 6.60 -1.17 -18.78
C ARG A 143 6.33 0.03 -19.69
N GLY A 144 6.65 1.25 -19.25
CA GLY A 144 6.45 2.49 -20.04
C GLY A 144 5.01 3.00 -20.13
N THR A 145 4.00 2.14 -19.90
CA THR A 145 2.57 2.48 -20.10
C THR A 145 1.80 2.80 -18.82
N ALA A 146 2.43 2.72 -17.64
CA ALA A 146 1.72 2.84 -16.37
C ALA A 146 0.94 4.16 -16.21
N VAL A 147 1.52 5.30 -16.63
CA VAL A 147 0.83 6.60 -16.56
C VAL A 147 -0.41 6.62 -17.45
N GLN A 148 -0.30 6.12 -18.67
CA GLN A 148 -1.40 6.02 -19.62
C GLN A 148 -2.52 5.10 -19.07
N GLN A 149 -2.17 3.98 -18.45
CA GLN A 149 -3.14 3.06 -17.85
C GLN A 149 -3.88 3.68 -16.67
N ILE A 150 -3.21 4.52 -15.86
CA ILE A 150 -3.86 5.29 -14.79
C ILE A 150 -4.85 6.28 -15.41
N GLU A 151 -4.41 7.08 -16.38
CA GLU A 151 -5.26 8.08 -17.04
C GLU A 151 -6.50 7.43 -17.69
N GLN A 152 -6.32 6.29 -18.37
CA GLN A 152 -7.40 5.50 -18.96
C GLN A 152 -8.37 4.97 -17.91
N GLY A 153 -7.87 4.36 -16.83
CA GLY A 153 -8.74 3.83 -15.77
C GLY A 153 -9.58 4.92 -15.13
N LEU A 154 -8.94 6.03 -14.79
CA LEU A 154 -9.66 7.16 -14.22
C LEU A 154 -10.68 7.76 -15.21
N ALA A 155 -10.36 7.86 -16.51
CA ALA A 155 -11.33 8.31 -17.53
C ALA A 155 -12.53 7.37 -17.67
N ALA A 156 -12.37 6.09 -17.32
CA ALA A 156 -13.43 5.09 -17.25
C ALA A 156 -14.15 5.05 -15.87
N ASN A 157 -13.99 6.09 -15.05
CA ASN A 157 -14.51 6.19 -13.69
C ASN A 157 -14.07 5.06 -12.73
N GLU A 158 -12.88 4.49 -12.95
CA GLU A 158 -12.31 3.48 -12.07
C GLU A 158 -11.57 4.12 -10.87
N LEU A 159 -11.34 3.30 -9.84
CA LEU A 159 -10.54 3.65 -8.67
C LEU A 159 -9.09 3.20 -8.89
N VAL A 160 -8.12 4.08 -8.64
CA VAL A 160 -6.70 3.76 -8.76
C VAL A 160 -5.97 4.06 -7.45
N GLY A 161 -5.42 2.99 -6.85
CA GLY A 161 -4.69 3.03 -5.59
C GLY A 161 -3.18 3.12 -5.77
N LEU A 162 -2.56 4.04 -5.03
CA LEU A 162 -1.11 4.27 -5.06
C LEU A 162 -0.51 4.29 -3.65
N LEU A 163 0.65 3.65 -3.53
CA LEU A 163 1.55 3.78 -2.38
C LEU A 163 2.74 4.64 -2.80
N ILE A 164 2.92 5.78 -2.14
CA ILE A 164 3.87 6.83 -2.56
C ILE A 164 4.96 7.15 -1.52
N ASP A 165 5.09 6.32 -0.49
CA ASP A 165 5.99 6.49 0.65
C ASP A 165 7.36 5.81 0.46
N GLN A 166 7.66 5.33 -0.75
CA GLN A 166 8.96 4.72 -1.08
C GLN A 166 9.74 5.53 -2.10
N ASP A 167 11.05 5.60 -1.89
CA ASP A 167 12.00 6.10 -2.87
C ASP A 167 12.05 5.14 -4.07
N THR A 168 11.68 5.65 -5.24
CA THR A 168 11.68 4.91 -6.49
C THR A 168 12.31 5.72 -7.60
N ARG A 169 12.71 5.06 -8.69
CA ARG A 169 13.32 5.72 -9.86
C ARG A 169 12.35 6.58 -10.69
N SER A 170 11.13 6.82 -10.21
CA SER A 170 10.17 7.69 -10.89
C SER A 170 10.53 9.16 -10.71
N ARG A 171 9.99 10.03 -11.59
CA ARG A 171 10.06 11.49 -11.36
C ARG A 171 9.44 11.82 -10.00
N ALA A 172 10.16 12.62 -9.23
CA ALA A 172 9.82 12.94 -7.85
C ALA A 172 10.26 14.36 -7.52
N HIS A 173 9.81 14.84 -6.36
CA HIS A 173 10.31 16.05 -5.73
C HIS A 173 10.86 15.67 -4.36
N PHE A 174 11.86 16.41 -3.90
CA PHE A 174 12.26 16.35 -2.51
C PHE A 174 11.24 17.14 -1.68
N VAL A 175 10.62 16.46 -0.72
CA VAL A 175 9.70 17.07 0.25
C VAL A 175 10.12 16.67 1.64
N ASP A 176 9.81 17.49 2.63
CA ASP A 176 10.16 17.17 4.01
C ASP A 176 9.27 16.04 4.54
N PHE A 177 9.91 14.98 5.03
CA PHE A 177 9.28 13.86 5.70
C PHE A 177 10.05 13.53 6.97
N PHE A 178 9.40 13.66 8.13
CA PHE A 178 10.07 13.62 9.44
C PHE A 178 11.29 14.55 9.55
N GLY A 179 11.14 15.78 9.04
CA GLY A 179 12.19 16.81 9.09
C GLY A 179 13.41 16.53 8.22
N ARG A 180 13.33 15.56 7.29
CA ARG A 180 14.39 15.27 6.33
C ARG A 180 13.85 15.31 4.89
N PRO A 181 14.62 15.84 3.92
CA PRO A 181 14.25 15.74 2.52
C PRO A 181 14.14 14.28 2.07
N ALA A 182 12.97 13.89 1.56
CA ALA A 182 12.68 12.56 1.04
C ALA A 182 12.29 12.64 -0.44
N HIS A 183 12.80 11.71 -1.25
CA HIS A 183 12.52 11.63 -2.68
C HIS A 183 11.13 11.01 -2.91
N THR A 184 10.12 11.87 -3.08
CA THR A 184 8.70 11.47 -3.10
C THR A 184 8.11 11.52 -4.51
N PRO A 185 7.53 10.41 -5.02
CA PRO A 185 6.90 10.35 -6.34
C PRO A 185 5.86 11.45 -6.56
N ARG A 186 5.99 12.20 -7.66
CA ARG A 186 5.11 13.36 -7.94
C ARG A 186 3.86 13.04 -8.75
N ILE A 187 3.68 11.77 -9.15
CA ILE A 187 2.65 11.37 -10.13
C ILE A 187 1.24 11.74 -9.68
N VAL A 188 0.97 11.62 -8.38
CA VAL A 188 -0.32 11.93 -7.78
C VAL A 188 -0.67 13.40 -7.94
N ALA A 189 0.22 14.28 -7.49
CA ALA A 189 0.04 15.73 -7.62
C ALA A 189 -0.09 16.15 -9.09
N ALA A 190 0.73 15.56 -9.97
CA ALA A 190 0.67 15.85 -11.40
C ALA A 190 -0.64 15.42 -12.07
N LEU A 191 -1.26 14.31 -11.63
CA LEU A 191 -2.55 13.87 -12.14
C LEU A 191 -3.71 14.68 -11.55
N ALA A 192 -3.63 15.03 -10.27
CA ALA A 192 -4.66 15.82 -9.59
C ALA A 192 -4.77 17.24 -10.19
N LEU A 193 -3.65 17.90 -10.51
CA LEU A 193 -3.64 19.26 -11.08
C LEU A 193 -4.17 19.35 -12.53
N LYS A 194 -4.24 18.23 -13.25
CA LYS A 194 -4.72 18.19 -14.64
C LYS A 194 -6.25 18.07 -14.74
N ARG A 195 -6.95 17.98 -13.62
CA ARG A 195 -8.35 17.56 -13.55
C ARG A 195 -9.18 18.48 -12.69
#